data_AF-A0A7S0Z407-F1
#
_entry.id   AF-A0A7S0Z407-F1
#
_cell.length_a   1.000
_cell.length_b   1.000
_cell.length_c   1.000
_cell.angle_alpha   90.00
_cell.angle_beta   90.00
_cell.angle_gamma   90.00
#
_symmetry.space_group_name_H-M   'P 1'
#
loop_
_entity.id
_entity.type
_entity.pdbx_description
1 polymer ?
#
loop_
_entity_poly.entity_id
_entity_poly.type
_entity_poly.pdbx_seq_one_letter_code
_entity_poly.pdbx_strand_id
1 'polypeptide(L)'
;FEFVGRMLPTAFFKQLGTPDKSPLWVALFLMSNIAFPIAGIKILTRREDKPNKRLAFFVFLVGVVSTAFHWNQCSLGSGSPVVHTWCLVDTTFSCVSGLVYLTHSWGTIRKRMLALFALAVVLLFDTSRFYTVTHSLWHVMSAFVAYRLVRDRDAFERQRR
;
A
#
# COMPACT_ATOMS: atom_id res chain seq x y z
N PHE A 1 14.11 9.69 -23.31
CA PHE A 1 12.83 9.59 -22.57
C PHE A 1 11.66 9.11 -23.44
N GLU A 2 11.64 9.33 -24.75
CA GLU A 2 10.55 8.85 -25.63
C GLU A 2 10.42 7.32 -25.77
N PHE A 3 11.53 6.57 -25.60
CA PHE A 3 11.56 5.13 -25.81
C PHE A 3 10.81 4.33 -24.72
N VAL A 4 10.88 4.77 -23.46
CA VAL A 4 10.21 4.10 -22.33
C VAL A 4 8.68 4.30 -22.40
N GLY A 5 8.22 5.42 -22.97
CA GLY A 5 6.79 5.75 -23.08
C GLY A 5 6.01 4.89 -24.07
N ARG A 6 6.67 4.22 -25.02
CA ARG A 6 5.98 3.41 -26.06
C ARG A 6 5.82 1.93 -25.71
N MET A 7 6.63 1.39 -24.79
CA MET A 7 6.60 -0.04 -24.42
C MET A 7 5.70 -0.34 -23.22
N LEU A 8 5.29 0.68 -22.48
CA LEU A 8 4.48 0.51 -21.29
C LEU A 8 3.00 0.37 -21.69
N PRO A 9 2.27 -0.68 -21.22
CA PRO A 9 0.90 -0.92 -21.63
C PRO A 9 0.04 0.30 -21.33
N THR A 10 -0.42 1.00 -22.37
CA THR A 10 -1.31 2.17 -22.23
C THR A 10 -2.57 1.84 -21.43
N ALA A 11 -2.99 0.57 -21.43
CA ALA A 11 -4.10 0.07 -20.63
C ALA A 11 -3.86 0.14 -19.10
N PHE A 12 -2.63 -0.07 -18.63
CA PHE A 12 -2.31 0.01 -17.19
C PHE A 12 -2.43 1.45 -16.68
N PHE A 13 -1.90 2.41 -17.44
CA PHE A 13 -1.92 3.82 -17.05
C PHE A 13 -3.28 4.49 -17.29
N LYS A 14 -4.10 3.97 -18.20
CA LYS A 14 -5.51 4.40 -18.36
C LYS A 14 -6.37 4.16 -17.12
N GLN A 15 -5.93 3.27 -16.22
CA GLN A 15 -6.60 2.98 -14.95
C GLN A 15 -6.04 3.80 -13.78
N LEU A 16 -5.16 4.78 -14.02
CA LEU A 16 -4.78 5.71 -12.97
C LEU A 16 -5.97 6.59 -12.59
N GLY A 17 -6.46 6.40 -11.36
CA GLY A 17 -7.47 7.29 -10.81
C GLY A 17 -7.02 8.75 -10.83
N THR A 18 -7.98 9.66 -10.87
CA THR A 18 -7.69 11.11 -10.83
C THR A 18 -8.02 11.61 -9.43
N PRO A 19 -7.02 12.00 -8.62
CA PRO A 19 -7.29 12.53 -7.29
C PRO A 19 -8.03 13.86 -7.37
N ASP A 20 -8.88 14.09 -6.38
CA ASP A 20 -9.54 15.37 -6.14
C ASP A 20 -8.48 16.48 -5.99
N LYS A 21 -8.76 17.65 -6.53
CA LYS A 21 -7.82 18.78 -6.57
C LYS A 21 -8.02 19.78 -5.42
N SER A 22 -9.08 19.63 -4.62
CA SER A 22 -9.29 20.41 -3.41
C SER A 22 -8.11 20.22 -2.45
N PRO A 23 -7.52 21.31 -1.93
CA PRO A 23 -6.39 21.23 -1.00
C PRO A 23 -6.66 20.33 0.22
N LEU A 24 -7.88 20.37 0.74
CA LEU A 24 -8.29 19.52 1.87
C LEU A 24 -8.25 18.04 1.50
N TRP A 25 -8.82 17.66 0.35
CA TRP A 25 -8.85 16.26 -0.09
C TRP A 25 -7.47 15.74 -0.45
N VAL A 26 -6.62 16.57 -1.07
CA VAL A 26 -5.21 16.23 -1.32
C VAL A 26 -4.48 15.98 -0.01
N ALA A 27 -4.64 16.86 0.99
CA ALA A 27 -4.00 16.68 2.29
C ALA A 27 -4.46 15.40 2.99
N LEU A 28 -5.77 15.14 3.04
CA LEU A 28 -6.32 13.90 3.63
C LEU A 28 -5.84 12.65 2.88
N PHE A 29 -5.79 12.71 1.56
CA PHE A 29 -5.31 11.61 0.72
C PHE A 29 -3.85 11.28 1.00
N LEU A 30 -2.98 12.29 1.04
CA LEU A 30 -1.57 12.10 1.37
C LEU A 30 -1.38 11.63 2.83
N MET A 31 -2.15 12.18 3.78
CA MET A 31 -2.09 11.76 5.18
C MET A 31 -2.52 10.31 5.39
N SER A 32 -3.38 9.75 4.55
CA SER A 32 -3.76 8.34 4.66
C SER A 32 -2.57 7.38 4.52
N ASN A 33 -1.49 7.79 3.84
CA ASN A 33 -0.25 7.03 3.76
C ASN A 33 0.49 6.91 5.09
N ILE A 34 0.22 7.77 6.08
CA ILE A 34 0.80 7.69 7.43
C ILE A 34 0.39 6.38 8.14
N ALA A 35 -0.68 5.71 7.67
CA ALA A 35 -1.06 4.40 8.17
C ALA A 35 0.09 3.37 8.05
N PHE A 36 0.88 3.42 6.96
CA PHE A 36 2.00 2.51 6.72
C PHE A 36 3.16 2.67 7.73
N PRO A 37 3.73 3.86 7.97
CA PRO A 37 4.74 4.04 9.01
C PRO A 37 4.20 3.76 10.41
N ILE A 38 2.92 4.08 10.71
CA ILE A 38 2.29 3.67 11.97
C ILE A 38 2.31 2.14 12.10
N ALA A 39 1.90 1.40 11.07
CA ALA A 39 1.94 -0.06 11.05
C ALA A 39 3.37 -0.59 11.22
N GLY A 40 4.35 0.01 10.54
CA GLY A 40 5.78 -0.35 10.68
C GLY A 40 6.31 -0.15 12.10
N ILE A 41 6.03 1.00 12.71
CA ILE A 41 6.40 1.28 14.11
C ILE A 41 5.72 0.29 15.04
N LYS A 42 4.44 -0.01 14.84
CA LYS A 42 3.73 -1.02 15.64
C LYS A 42 4.32 -2.42 15.47
N ILE A 43 4.78 -2.81 14.29
CA ILE A 43 5.50 -4.09 14.09
C ILE A 43 6.85 -4.08 14.83
N LEU A 44 7.58 -2.97 14.76
CA LEU A 44 8.91 -2.83 15.36
C LEU A 44 8.88 -2.79 16.89
N THR A 45 7.88 -2.12 17.47
CA THR A 45 7.77 -1.86 18.91
C THR A 45 7.02 -2.95 19.68
N ARG A 46 6.63 -4.05 19.02
CA ARG A 46 6.02 -5.18 19.71
C ARG A 46 7.00 -5.79 20.71
N ARG A 47 6.51 -6.06 21.91
CA ARG A 47 7.23 -6.72 23.02
C ARG A 47 7.43 -8.21 22.75
N GLU A 48 8.11 -8.53 21.66
CA GLU A 48 8.48 -9.88 21.31
C GLU A 48 10.00 -10.00 21.34
N ASP A 49 10.51 -11.19 21.68
CA ASP A 49 11.95 -11.44 21.83
C ASP A 49 12.75 -11.09 20.56
N LYS A 50 12.10 -11.13 19.39
CA LYS A 50 12.70 -10.81 18.09
C LYS A 50 11.68 -10.12 17.16
N PRO A 51 11.51 -8.78 17.21
CA PRO A 51 10.62 -8.09 16.29
C PRO A 51 11.07 -8.29 14.84
N ASN A 52 10.13 -8.48 13.92
CA ASN A 52 10.44 -8.68 12.50
C ASN A 52 10.77 -7.35 11.81
N LYS A 53 12.00 -6.87 12.05
CA LYS A 53 12.53 -5.58 11.54
C LYS A 53 12.44 -5.47 10.02
N ARG A 54 12.59 -6.58 9.29
CA ARG A 54 12.50 -6.60 7.82
C ARG A 54 11.09 -6.23 7.36
N LEU A 55 10.06 -6.82 7.94
CA LEU A 55 8.67 -6.49 7.60
C LEU A 55 8.32 -5.04 7.97
N ALA A 56 8.72 -4.60 9.16
CA ALA A 56 8.54 -3.20 9.58
C ALA A 56 9.18 -2.22 8.59
N PHE A 57 10.37 -2.54 8.08
CA PHE A 57 11.05 -1.73 7.08
C PHE A 57 10.30 -1.73 5.74
N PHE A 58 9.85 -2.89 5.25
CA PHE A 58 9.11 -2.96 3.98
C PHE A 58 7.81 -2.16 4.01
N VAL A 59 7.00 -2.27 5.06
CA VAL A 59 5.75 -1.48 5.15
C VAL A 59 6.03 0.01 5.26
N PHE A 60 7.09 0.41 5.98
CA PHE A 60 7.52 1.81 6.03
C PHE A 60 7.89 2.33 4.64
N LEU A 61 8.68 1.54 3.90
CA LEU A 61 9.14 1.91 2.56
C LEU A 61 7.99 2.03 1.56
N VAL A 62 6.98 1.15 1.63
CA VAL A 62 5.74 1.28 0.85
C VAL A 62 5.08 2.64 1.12
N GLY A 63 4.92 3.04 2.38
CA GLY A 63 4.32 4.33 2.73
C GLY A 63 5.08 5.53 2.15
N VAL A 64 6.42 5.50 2.21
CA VAL A 64 7.26 6.58 1.66
C VAL A 64 7.14 6.65 0.13
N VAL A 65 7.25 5.51 -0.55
CA VAL A 65 7.19 5.44 -2.02
C VAL A 65 5.79 5.84 -2.51
N SER A 66 4.72 5.34 -1.86
CA SER A 66 3.34 5.68 -2.19
C SER A 66 3.05 7.16 -1.96
N THR A 67 3.56 7.74 -0.87
CA THR A 67 3.46 9.20 -0.65
C THR A 67 4.14 9.99 -1.76
N ALA A 68 5.34 9.59 -2.18
CA ALA A 68 6.05 10.25 -3.28
C ALA A 68 5.28 10.13 -4.61
N PHE A 69 4.74 8.96 -4.90
CA PHE A 69 3.89 8.75 -6.09
C PHE A 69 2.65 9.65 -6.06
N HIS A 70 1.86 9.60 -4.99
CA HIS A 70 0.62 10.38 -4.91
C HIS A 70 0.86 11.89 -4.82
N TRP A 71 1.98 12.32 -4.22
CA TRP A 71 2.41 13.72 -4.30
C TRP A 71 2.56 14.15 -5.77
N ASN A 72 3.34 13.40 -6.55
CA ASN A 72 3.50 13.66 -7.98
C ASN A 72 2.17 13.57 -8.74
N GLN A 73 1.31 12.60 -8.43
CA GLN A 73 0.01 12.43 -9.06
C GLN A 73 -0.92 13.64 -8.81
N CYS A 74 -0.93 14.16 -7.58
CA CYS A 74 -1.69 15.33 -7.20
C CYS A 74 -1.15 16.60 -7.88
N SER A 75 0.17 16.80 -7.90
CA SER A 75 0.82 18.00 -8.43
C SER A 75 0.88 18.06 -9.96
N LEU A 76 1.21 16.95 -10.62
CA LEU A 76 1.47 16.91 -12.08
C LEU A 76 0.30 16.35 -12.89
N GLY A 77 -0.66 15.69 -12.22
CA GLY A 77 -1.77 15.01 -12.87
C GLY A 77 -1.42 13.61 -13.39
N SER A 78 -2.42 12.74 -13.47
CA SER A 78 -2.24 11.31 -13.75
C SER A 78 -1.65 11.00 -15.12
N GLY A 79 -1.75 11.91 -16.09
CA GLY A 79 -1.20 11.71 -17.44
C GLY A 79 0.30 12.02 -17.60
N SER A 80 0.98 12.49 -16.54
CA SER A 80 2.40 12.84 -16.60
C SER A 80 3.29 11.59 -16.68
N PRO A 81 4.31 11.55 -17.58
CA PRO A 81 5.28 10.44 -17.63
C PRO A 81 6.03 10.21 -16.31
N VAL A 82 6.25 11.27 -15.53
CA VAL A 82 6.85 11.18 -14.19
C VAL A 82 5.94 10.40 -13.24
N VAL A 83 4.63 10.68 -13.29
CA VAL A 83 3.62 9.99 -12.47
C VAL A 83 3.52 8.52 -12.86
N HIS A 84 3.59 8.21 -14.16
CA HIS A 84 3.63 6.81 -14.63
C HIS A 84 4.85 6.06 -14.10
N THR A 85 6.02 6.68 -14.12
CA THR A 85 7.25 6.08 -13.59
C THR A 85 7.13 5.80 -12.10
N TRP A 86 6.65 6.78 -11.33
CA TRP A 86 6.42 6.59 -9.89
C TRP A 86 5.34 5.57 -9.58
N CYS A 87 4.28 5.48 -10.38
CA CYS A 87 3.26 4.44 -10.25
C CYS A 87 3.85 3.03 -10.38
N LEU A 88 4.75 2.82 -11.35
CA LEU A 88 5.43 1.52 -11.50
C LEU A 88 6.30 1.19 -10.28
N VAL A 89 7.04 2.16 -9.78
CA VAL A 89 7.88 2.00 -8.59
C VAL A 89 6.99 1.65 -7.38
N ASP A 90 5.95 2.43 -7.13
CA ASP A 90 5.00 2.21 -6.04
C ASP A 90 4.30 0.84 -6.12
N THR A 91 3.79 0.49 -7.29
CA THR A 91 3.16 -0.81 -7.54
C THR A 91 4.15 -1.95 -7.27
N THR A 92 5.41 -1.82 -7.72
CA THR A 92 6.45 -2.83 -7.49
C THR A 92 6.71 -3.04 -6.00
N PHE A 93 6.89 -1.95 -5.23
CA PHE A 93 7.08 -2.04 -3.79
C PHE A 93 5.87 -2.64 -3.09
N SER A 94 4.66 -2.25 -3.48
CA SER A 94 3.41 -2.79 -2.94
C SER A 94 3.26 -4.29 -3.22
N CYS A 95 3.51 -4.75 -4.45
CA CYS A 95 3.46 -6.16 -4.82
C CYS A 95 4.52 -6.99 -4.10
N VAL A 96 5.78 -6.54 -4.09
CA VAL A 96 6.87 -7.24 -3.40
C VAL A 96 6.60 -7.33 -1.90
N SER A 97 6.17 -6.23 -1.28
CA SER A 97 5.80 -6.23 0.14
C SER A 97 4.64 -7.19 0.39
N GLY A 98 3.58 -7.14 -0.43
CA GLY A 98 2.45 -8.06 -0.34
C GLY A 98 2.87 -9.53 -0.36
N LEU A 99 3.76 -9.92 -1.28
CA LEU A 99 4.30 -11.28 -1.36
C LEU A 99 5.14 -11.66 -0.13
N VAL A 100 5.97 -10.74 0.36
CA VAL A 100 6.77 -10.96 1.57
C VAL A 100 5.87 -11.17 2.80
N TYR A 101 4.80 -10.40 2.95
CA TYR A 101 3.82 -10.58 4.03
C TYR A 101 3.02 -11.87 3.87
N LEU A 102 2.60 -12.20 2.63
CA LEU A 102 1.85 -13.41 2.35
C LEU A 102 2.67 -14.66 2.67
N THR A 103 3.91 -14.73 2.19
CA THR A 103 4.83 -15.85 2.48
C THR A 103 5.14 -15.97 3.96
N HIS A 104 5.32 -14.85 4.67
CA HIS A 104 5.57 -14.86 6.11
C HIS A 104 4.38 -15.39 6.92
N SER A 105 3.15 -15.08 6.50
CA SER A 105 1.95 -15.33 7.30
C SER A 105 1.02 -16.43 6.75
N TRP A 106 1.35 -17.06 5.61
CA TRP A 106 0.48 -17.98 4.85
C TRP A 106 -0.27 -19.00 5.73
N GLY A 107 0.45 -19.72 6.59
CA GLY A 107 -0.13 -20.76 7.47
C GLY A 107 -1.03 -20.23 8.59
N THR A 108 -1.17 -18.92 8.73
CA THR A 108 -1.87 -18.26 9.85
C THR A 108 -2.96 -17.29 9.38
N ILE A 109 -3.21 -17.22 8.07
CA ILE A 109 -4.20 -16.31 7.48
C ILE A 109 -5.60 -16.79 7.84
N ARG A 110 -6.34 -15.94 8.56
CA ARG A 110 -7.75 -16.19 8.92
C ARG A 110 -8.69 -15.76 7.79
N LYS A 111 -9.87 -16.39 7.68
CA LYS A 111 -10.92 -16.02 6.69
C LYS A 111 -11.22 -14.52 6.64
N ARG A 112 -11.32 -13.87 7.81
CA ARG A 112 -11.52 -12.41 7.91
C ARG A 112 -10.41 -11.58 7.25
N MET A 113 -9.17 -12.06 7.26
CA MET A 113 -8.04 -11.37 6.63
C MET A 113 -8.11 -11.50 5.11
N LEU A 114 -8.56 -12.64 4.60
CA LEU A 114 -8.84 -12.82 3.17
C LEU A 114 -9.96 -11.89 2.70
N ALA A 115 -11.03 -11.75 3.49
CA ALA A 115 -12.11 -10.81 3.18
C ALA A 115 -11.63 -9.35 3.16
N LEU A 116 -10.82 -8.94 4.15
CA LEU A 116 -10.21 -7.61 4.16
C LEU A 116 -9.25 -7.39 2.99
N PHE A 117 -8.48 -8.41 2.61
CA PHE A 117 -7.61 -8.36 1.43
C PHE A 117 -8.42 -8.20 0.14
N ALA A 118 -9.48 -9.00 -0.04
CA ALA A 118 -10.36 -8.89 -1.18
C ALA A 118 -11.01 -7.50 -1.27
N LEU A 119 -11.49 -6.97 -0.14
CA LEU A 119 -12.05 -5.61 -0.09
C LEU A 119 -11.00 -4.54 -0.41
N ALA A 120 -9.77 -4.67 0.10
CA ALA A 120 -8.69 -3.77 -0.27
C ALA A 120 -8.42 -3.80 -1.79
N VAL A 121 -8.37 -4.99 -2.40
CA VAL A 121 -8.20 -5.12 -3.85
C VAL A 121 -9.34 -4.43 -4.62
N VAL A 122 -10.58 -4.54 -4.17
CA VAL A 122 -11.70 -3.81 -4.80
C VAL A 122 -11.51 -2.29 -4.72
N LEU A 123 -11.11 -1.78 -3.56
CA LEU A 123 -10.87 -0.35 -3.34
C LEU A 123 -9.69 0.19 -4.17
N LEU A 124 -8.70 -0.65 -4.47
CA LEU A 124 -7.53 -0.30 -5.27
C LEU A 124 -7.92 0.05 -6.73
N PHE A 125 -8.91 -0.63 -7.29
CA PHE A 125 -9.29 -0.52 -8.71
C PHE A 125 -10.37 0.54 -9.00
N ASP A 126 -10.82 1.30 -8.00
CA ASP A 126 -11.77 2.38 -8.25
C ASP A 126 -11.10 3.51 -9.03
N THR A 127 -11.65 3.86 -10.19
CA THR A 127 -11.18 4.98 -11.03
C THR A 127 -12.22 6.09 -11.17
N SER A 128 -13.31 5.99 -10.40
CA SER A 128 -14.41 6.94 -10.40
C SER A 128 -14.06 8.25 -9.69
N ARG A 129 -15.04 9.16 -9.60
CA ARG A 129 -14.94 10.38 -8.78
C ARG A 129 -14.64 10.12 -7.29
N PHE A 130 -14.83 8.89 -6.82
CA PHE A 130 -14.58 8.51 -5.43
C PHE A 130 -13.15 7.99 -5.19
N TYR A 131 -12.31 7.91 -6.23
CA TYR A 131 -10.93 7.41 -6.16
C TYR A 131 -10.15 7.92 -4.94
N THR A 132 -10.17 9.22 -4.66
CA THR A 132 -9.43 9.80 -3.52
C THR A 132 -9.82 9.14 -2.20
N VAL A 133 -11.11 8.88 -2.00
CA VAL A 133 -11.65 8.30 -0.76
C VAL A 133 -11.40 6.79 -0.74
N THR A 134 -11.74 6.08 -1.80
CA THR A 134 -11.58 4.62 -1.89
C THR A 134 -10.11 4.22 -1.82
N HIS A 135 -9.22 4.94 -2.47
CA HIS A 135 -7.78 4.71 -2.41
C HIS A 135 -7.16 5.12 -1.06
N SER A 136 -7.67 6.18 -0.40
CA SER A 136 -7.31 6.45 1.01
C SER A 136 -7.67 5.30 1.94
N LEU A 137 -8.87 4.73 1.77
CA LEU A 137 -9.31 3.56 2.54
C LEU A 137 -8.43 2.35 2.23
N TRP A 138 -8.03 2.17 0.98
CA TRP A 138 -7.07 1.14 0.58
C TRP A 138 -5.73 1.27 1.34
N HIS A 139 -5.15 2.46 1.48
CA HIS A 139 -3.92 2.67 2.27
C HIS A 139 -4.10 2.20 3.71
N VAL A 140 -5.15 2.68 4.38
CA VAL A 140 -5.41 2.37 5.80
C VAL A 140 -5.67 0.88 5.99
N MET A 141 -6.49 0.28 5.12
CA MET A 141 -6.80 -1.14 5.18
C MET A 141 -5.57 -2.01 4.91
N SER A 142 -4.75 -1.68 3.93
CA SER A 142 -3.54 -2.44 3.59
C SER A 142 -2.53 -2.39 4.73
N ALA A 143 -2.30 -1.22 5.32
CA ALA A 143 -1.44 -1.08 6.50
C ALA A 143 -1.98 -1.86 7.70
N PHE A 144 -3.29 -1.82 7.95
CA PHE A 144 -3.94 -2.61 8.99
C PHE A 144 -3.77 -4.11 8.75
N VAL A 145 -4.00 -4.59 7.52
CA VAL A 145 -3.83 -5.99 7.14
C VAL A 145 -2.40 -6.46 7.37
N ALA A 146 -1.41 -5.68 6.92
CA ALA A 146 0.00 -5.96 7.13
C ALA A 146 0.32 -6.12 8.63
N TYR A 147 -0.10 -5.17 9.47
CA TYR A 147 0.08 -5.27 10.92
C TYR A 147 -0.61 -6.51 11.51
N ARG A 148 -1.84 -6.81 11.11
CA ARG A 148 -2.63 -7.94 11.64
C ARG A 148 -2.08 -9.30 11.21
N LEU A 149 -1.46 -9.41 10.03
CA LEU A 149 -0.82 -10.63 9.56
C LEU A 149 0.39 -11.01 10.43
N VAL A 150 1.28 -10.04 10.71
CA VAL A 150 2.42 -10.25 11.62
C VAL A 150 1.91 -10.51 13.04
N ARG A 151 0.99 -9.64 13.48
CA ARG A 151 -0.09 -9.90 14.44
C ARG A 151 -0.29 -11.36 14.85
N ASP A 152 -1.11 -11.99 14.01
CA ASP A 152 -1.73 -13.29 14.19
C ASP A 152 -0.69 -14.41 14.01
N ARG A 153 0.33 -14.22 13.14
CA ARG A 153 1.43 -15.18 13.00
C ARG A 153 2.19 -15.37 14.31
N ASP A 154 2.62 -14.27 14.94
CA ASP A 154 3.46 -14.40 16.14
C ASP A 154 2.66 -14.97 17.33
N ALA A 155 1.36 -14.67 17.39
CA ALA A 155 0.46 -15.29 18.36
C ALA A 155 0.34 -16.81 18.17
N PHE A 156 0.23 -17.27 16.91
CA PHE A 156 0.19 -18.69 16.59
C PHE A 156 1.48 -19.41 17.00
N GLU A 157 2.64 -18.79 16.78
CA GLU A 157 3.93 -19.41 17.08
C GLU A 157 4.23 -19.48 18.57
N ARG A 158 3.72 -18.51 19.35
CA ARG A 158 3.75 -18.61 20.81
C ARG A 158 2.93 -19.77 21.34
N GLN A 159 1.82 -20.11 20.67
CA GLN A 159 0.99 -21.26 21.06
C GLN A 159 1.63 -22.60 20.71
N ARG A 160 2.63 -22.61 19.81
CA ARG A 160 3.36 -23.82 19.40
C ARG A 160 4.60 -24.13 20.24
N ARG A 161 5.06 -23.17 21.05
CA ARG A 161 6.20 -23.34 21.97
C ARG A 161 5.69 -23.76 23.33
#